data_AF-A0AAW0SRY5-F1
#
_entry.id   AF-A0AAW0SRY5-F1
#
_cell.length_a   1.000
_cell.length_b   1.000
_cell.length_c   1.000
_cell.angle_alpha   90.00
_cell.angle_beta   90.00
_cell.angle_gamma   90.00
#
_symmetry.space_group_name_H-M   'P 1'
#
loop_
_entity.id
_entity.type
_entity.pdbx_description
1 polymer ?
#
loop_
_entity_poly.entity_id
_entity_poly.type
_entity_poly.pdbx_seq_one_letter_code
_entity_poly.pdbx_strand_id
1 'polypeptide(L)'
;MALRRLSVAHSCLRAAGTVRSASRTTESEGTFENEKPLCPGNAFTLFLETQARDGKSLKNYIYEAACKWNKLPQEDKRIFQLKAKELEKKYKDEVSKWEMRMQQSGHRDVVQRHHQLTDGKNLAIERSWAAEMDQDQDSMVTTEENVSHVMEEEKSDIKLIKDGTEALIKDRVEEEKNTLIKETEKEEKLHKSIETQKEEKLHKSIKEPEKEEKLHKSIKETQKEENLHIEEAVIRNLSVQSSESSTKPFRSKQKQIIITKKIKSFSW
;
A
#
# COMPACT_ATOMS: atom_id res chain seq x y z
N MET A 1 -13.72 10.55 69.03
CA MET A 1 -13.16 9.28 68.50
C MET A 1 -14.12 8.82 67.41
N ALA A 2 -13.80 8.74 66.12
CA ALA A 2 -12.66 8.08 65.52
C ALA A 2 -12.22 8.78 64.23
N LEU A 3 -10.90 8.92 64.10
CA LEU A 3 -10.17 9.22 62.88
C LEU A 3 -9.91 7.90 62.12
N ARG A 4 -9.60 8.05 60.82
CA ARG A 4 -8.91 7.12 59.90
C ARG A 4 -9.81 6.43 58.87
N ARG A 5 -9.72 6.92 57.62
CA ARG A 5 -9.24 6.15 56.46
C ARG A 5 -9.07 7.08 55.25
N LEU A 6 -7.92 7.76 55.23
CA LEU A 6 -7.31 8.31 54.01
C LEU A 6 -6.25 7.31 53.53
N SER A 7 -6.01 7.30 52.22
CA SER A 7 -4.86 6.72 51.52
C SER A 7 -4.96 5.25 51.07
N VAL A 8 -5.56 5.02 49.89
CA VAL A 8 -5.02 4.10 48.86
C VAL A 8 -5.46 4.60 47.48
N ALA A 9 -4.75 5.57 46.89
CA ALA A 9 -4.93 5.92 45.48
C ALA A 9 -3.68 6.60 44.90
N HIS A 10 -2.51 6.00 45.07
CA HIS A 10 -1.27 6.50 44.46
C HIS A 10 -0.33 5.33 44.16
N SER A 11 -0.50 4.67 43.01
CA SER A 11 0.52 3.82 42.38
C SER A 11 -0.06 3.15 41.12
N CYS A 12 -0.26 3.90 40.04
CA CYS A 12 -0.35 3.34 38.67
C CYS A 12 -0.04 4.41 37.61
N LEU A 13 0.98 5.24 37.85
CA LEU A 13 1.66 6.01 36.78
C LEU A 13 2.86 5.18 36.32
N ARG A 14 2.59 4.07 35.62
CA ARG A 14 3.64 3.37 34.85
C ARG A 14 3.90 4.19 33.60
N ALA A 15 5.07 4.82 33.59
CA ALA A 15 5.93 5.07 32.44
C ALA A 15 5.25 5.00 31.07
N ALA A 16 4.53 6.05 30.69
CA ALA A 16 4.34 6.38 29.29
C ALA A 16 5.67 6.90 28.75
N GLY A 17 6.61 5.98 28.53
CA GLY A 17 7.79 6.25 27.72
C GLY A 17 7.28 6.68 26.35
N THR A 18 7.39 7.96 26.04
CA THR A 18 7.15 8.49 24.72
C THR A 18 8.19 7.88 23.79
N VAL A 19 7.88 6.72 23.22
CA VAL A 19 8.56 6.21 22.03
C VAL A 19 8.19 7.19 20.93
N ARG A 20 8.99 8.26 20.83
CA ARG A 20 9.05 9.10 19.64
C ARG A 20 9.55 8.18 18.53
N SER A 21 8.62 7.54 17.83
CA SER A 21 8.85 7.02 16.49
C SER A 21 9.17 8.22 15.60
N ALA A 22 10.43 8.65 15.65
CA ALA A 22 10.99 9.53 14.65
C ALA A 22 11.12 8.68 13.39
N SER A 23 10.08 8.70 12.56
CA SER A 23 10.15 8.27 11.16
C SER A 23 11.08 9.23 10.43
N ARG A 24 12.39 9.10 10.65
CA ARG A 24 13.40 9.64 9.77
C ARG A 24 13.56 8.62 8.65
N THR A 25 12.86 8.87 7.55
CA THR A 25 13.27 8.43 6.21
C THR A 25 14.63 9.09 5.92
N THR A 26 15.70 8.53 6.48
CA THR A 26 17.01 8.66 5.87
C THR A 26 17.07 7.58 4.81
N GLU A 27 17.10 8.00 3.56
CA GLU A 27 17.41 7.19 2.38
C GLU A 27 18.82 6.59 2.55
N SER A 28 18.95 5.54 3.37
CA SER A 28 20.17 4.75 3.46
C SER A 28 20.08 3.65 2.40
N GLU A 29 20.39 4.00 1.15
CA GLU A 29 20.65 3.04 0.09
C GLU A 29 21.68 2.00 0.56
N GLY A 30 21.20 0.84 0.97
CA GLY A 30 22.07 -0.30 1.28
C GLY A 30 21.83 -0.97 2.62
N THR A 31 20.64 -1.54 2.81
CA THR A 31 20.35 -2.82 3.52
C THR A 31 18.86 -3.21 3.43
N PHE A 32 18.10 -2.69 2.46
CA PHE A 32 16.64 -2.83 2.39
C PHE A 32 16.13 -4.19 1.89
N GLU A 33 17.00 -5.17 1.56
CA GLU A 33 16.54 -6.43 0.94
C GLU A 33 15.54 -7.23 1.80
N ASN A 34 15.52 -6.96 3.11
CA ASN A 34 14.71 -7.68 4.09
C ASN A 34 13.60 -6.85 4.76
N GLU A 35 13.34 -5.63 4.30
CA GLU A 35 12.32 -4.81 4.94
C GLU A 35 10.91 -5.29 4.61
N LYS A 36 10.07 -5.33 5.65
CA LYS A 36 8.67 -5.67 5.53
C LYS A 36 7.94 -4.56 4.77
N PRO A 37 7.11 -4.89 3.76
CA PRO A 37 6.27 -3.90 3.09
C PRO A 37 5.44 -3.08 4.08
N LEU A 38 5.28 -1.78 3.80
CA LEU A 38 4.49 -0.89 4.64
C LEU A 38 3.00 -1.06 4.32
N CYS A 39 2.18 -1.13 5.37
CA CYS A 39 0.73 -1.22 5.22
C CYS A 39 0.21 0.06 4.53
N PRO A 40 -0.57 -0.06 3.44
CA PRO A 40 -1.08 1.09 2.72
C PRO A 40 -2.06 1.88 3.60
N GLY A 41 -2.14 3.18 3.33
CA GLY A 41 -3.12 4.05 3.96
C GLY A 41 -4.55 3.68 3.56
N ASN A 42 -5.51 3.98 4.44
CA ASN A 42 -6.93 3.82 4.10
C ASN A 42 -7.38 4.96 3.16
N ALA A 43 -8.63 4.91 2.70
CA ALA A 43 -9.20 5.93 1.81
C ALA A 43 -9.09 7.37 2.37
N PHE A 44 -9.23 7.53 3.69
CA PHE A 44 -9.09 8.82 4.35
C PHE A 44 -7.63 9.30 4.41
N THR A 45 -6.67 8.40 4.61
CA THR A 45 -5.24 8.73 4.52
C THR A 45 -4.88 9.24 3.13
N LEU A 46 -5.38 8.59 2.07
CA LEU A 46 -5.19 9.07 0.69
C LEU A 46 -5.84 10.44 0.47
N PHE A 47 -7.00 10.69 1.07
CA PHE A 47 -7.62 12.01 1.04
C PHE A 47 -6.78 13.06 1.78
N LEU A 48 -6.21 12.74 2.94
CA LEU A 48 -5.29 13.62 3.65
C LEU A 48 -4.10 14.02 2.77
N GLU A 49 -3.49 13.08 2.06
CA GLU A 49 -2.37 13.36 1.15
C GLU A 49 -2.70 14.38 0.05
N THR A 50 -3.98 14.48 -0.35
CA THR A 50 -4.40 15.50 -1.34
C THR A 50 -4.58 16.90 -0.76
N GLN A 51 -4.71 17.03 0.56
CA GLN A 51 -4.97 18.31 1.20
C GLN A 51 -3.67 18.98 1.63
N ALA A 52 -3.47 20.23 1.20
CA ALA A 52 -2.36 21.05 1.67
C ALA A 52 -2.45 21.28 3.19
N ARG A 53 -1.29 21.24 3.86
CA ARG A 53 -1.16 21.50 5.29
C ARG A 53 -0.78 22.97 5.47
N ASP A 54 -1.77 23.84 5.66
CA ASP A 54 -1.63 25.31 5.71
C ASP A 54 -0.90 25.85 6.97
N GLY A 55 0.21 25.22 7.39
CA GLY A 55 0.91 25.56 8.64
C GLY A 55 0.13 25.22 9.93
N LYS A 56 -1.06 24.63 9.80
CA LYS A 56 -1.92 24.21 10.92
C LYS A 56 -1.25 23.11 11.75
N SER A 57 -1.57 23.11 13.05
CA SER A 57 -1.20 22.00 13.93
C SER A 57 -1.77 20.68 13.37
N LEU A 58 -1.06 19.56 13.57
CA LEU A 58 -1.48 18.27 13.01
C LEU A 58 -2.90 17.89 13.46
N LYS A 59 -3.24 18.17 14.73
CA LYS A 59 -4.56 17.90 15.29
C LYS A 59 -5.67 18.69 14.58
N ASN A 60 -5.47 19.99 14.38
CA ASN A 60 -6.46 20.84 13.71
C ASN A 60 -6.59 20.46 12.23
N TYR A 61 -5.48 20.15 11.56
CA TYR A 61 -5.46 19.69 10.17
C TYR A 61 -6.27 18.39 9.99
N ILE A 62 -6.04 17.38 10.84
CA ILE A 62 -6.80 16.12 10.78
C ILE A 62 -8.29 16.36 11.05
N TYR A 63 -8.62 17.21 12.03
CA TYR A 63 -10.01 17.54 12.36
C TYR A 63 -10.73 18.23 11.19
N GLU A 64 -10.11 19.24 10.58
CA GLU A 64 -10.66 19.93 9.41
C GLU A 64 -10.84 18.99 8.22
N ALA A 65 -9.85 18.11 7.98
CA ALA A 65 -9.93 17.12 6.93
C ALA A 65 -11.04 16.09 7.19
N ALA A 66 -11.23 15.63 8.42
CA ALA A 66 -12.34 14.74 8.79
C ALA A 66 -13.70 15.41 8.53
N CYS A 67 -13.82 16.69 8.86
CA CYS A 67 -15.02 17.47 8.56
C CYS A 67 -15.26 17.60 7.04
N LYS A 68 -14.22 17.86 6.24
CA LYS A 68 -14.31 17.90 4.77
C LYS A 68 -14.69 16.53 4.20
N TRP A 69 -14.07 15.46 4.68
CA TRP A 69 -14.36 14.09 4.29
C TRP A 69 -15.82 13.72 4.55
N ASN A 70 -16.36 14.06 5.73
CA ASN A 70 -17.76 13.78 6.05
C ASN A 70 -18.74 14.52 5.13
N LYS A 71 -18.41 15.75 4.72
CA LYS A 71 -19.20 16.56 3.78
C LYS A 71 -19.05 16.16 2.31
N LEU A 72 -18.05 15.34 1.98
CA LEU A 72 -17.79 14.92 0.61
C LEU A 72 -18.90 13.98 0.09
N PRO A 73 -19.39 14.14 -1.16
CA PRO A 73 -20.38 13.25 -1.73
C PRO A 73 -19.84 11.83 -1.86
N GLN A 74 -20.74 10.85 -1.93
CA GLN A 74 -20.36 9.45 -1.91
C GLN A 74 -19.58 9.05 -3.18
N GLU A 75 -19.89 9.69 -4.31
CA GLU A 75 -19.21 9.52 -5.60
C GLU A 75 -17.73 9.83 -5.49
N ASP A 76 -17.37 10.96 -4.86
CA ASP A 76 -15.98 11.36 -4.66
C ASP A 76 -15.28 10.46 -3.64
N LYS A 77 -15.98 10.05 -2.57
CA LYS A 77 -15.45 9.06 -1.60
C LYS A 77 -15.12 7.73 -2.28
N ARG A 78 -15.91 7.29 -3.27
CA ARG A 78 -15.66 6.04 -4.02
C ARG A 78 -14.32 6.07 -4.74
N ILE A 79 -13.87 7.22 -5.24
CA ILE A 79 -12.57 7.34 -5.92
C ILE A 79 -11.43 6.97 -4.96
N PHE A 80 -11.43 7.52 -3.74
CA PHE A 80 -10.43 7.21 -2.72
C PHE A 80 -10.53 5.78 -2.21
N GLN A 81 -11.76 5.25 -2.08
CA GLN A 81 -11.98 3.85 -1.68
C GLN A 81 -11.45 2.88 -2.73
N LEU A 82 -11.68 3.15 -4.02
CA LEU A 82 -11.18 2.33 -5.13
C LEU A 82 -9.64 2.33 -5.14
N LYS A 83 -9.03 3.50 -4.99
CA LYS A 83 -7.57 3.64 -4.90
C LYS A 83 -6.99 2.91 -3.68
N ALA A 84 -7.64 3.01 -2.52
CA ALA A 84 -7.23 2.30 -1.31
C ALA A 84 -7.28 0.76 -1.51
N LYS A 85 -8.35 0.24 -2.13
CA LYS A 85 -8.47 -1.18 -2.47
C LYS A 85 -7.38 -1.65 -3.44
N GLU A 86 -7.03 -0.83 -4.44
CA GLU A 86 -5.95 -1.15 -5.38
C GLU A 86 -4.60 -1.24 -4.67
N LEU A 87 -4.30 -0.28 -3.78
CA LEU A 87 -3.07 -0.29 -2.97
C LEU A 87 -3.06 -1.47 -1.99
N GLU A 88 -4.20 -1.83 -1.41
CA GLU A 88 -4.32 -3.01 -0.55
C GLU A 88 -3.99 -4.30 -1.31
N LYS A 89 -4.49 -4.43 -2.55
CA LYS A 89 -4.16 -5.58 -3.41
C LYS A 89 -2.66 -5.64 -3.69
N LYS A 90 -2.06 -4.53 -4.11
CA LYS A 90 -0.61 -4.42 -4.36
C LYS A 90 0.20 -4.80 -3.11
N TYR A 91 -0.19 -4.28 -1.96
CA TYR A 91 0.46 -4.60 -0.69
C TYR A 91 0.38 -6.10 -0.36
N LYS A 92 -0.77 -6.75 -0.56
CA LYS A 92 -0.91 -8.20 -0.34
C LYS A 92 0.05 -9.00 -1.23
N ASP A 93 0.16 -8.61 -2.50
CA ASP A 93 1.10 -9.23 -3.44
C ASP A 93 2.56 -9.02 -3.01
N GLU A 94 2.91 -7.82 -2.53
CA GLU A 94 4.25 -7.50 -2.02
C GLU A 94 4.58 -8.25 -0.73
N VAL A 95 3.64 -8.35 0.21
CA VAL A 95 3.79 -9.14 1.44
C VAL A 95 4.00 -10.60 1.11
N SER A 96 3.23 -11.18 0.17
CA SER A 96 3.41 -12.57 -0.25
C SER A 96 4.81 -12.83 -0.83
N LYS A 97 5.31 -11.92 -1.69
CA LYS A 97 6.68 -11.99 -2.22
C LYS A 97 7.73 -11.84 -1.12
N TRP A 98 7.50 -10.96 -0.16
CA TRP A 98 8.39 -10.77 0.98
C TRP A 98 8.44 -12.01 1.87
N GLU A 99 7.31 -12.64 2.18
CA GLU A 99 7.24 -13.87 2.97
C GLU A 99 8.00 -15.01 2.29
N MET A 100 7.85 -15.16 0.98
CA MET A 100 8.59 -16.15 0.19
C MET A 100 10.11 -15.94 0.31
N ARG A 101 10.58 -14.70 0.18
CA ARG A 101 12.01 -14.36 0.34
C ARG A 101 12.52 -14.62 1.76
N MET A 102 11.71 -14.29 2.78
CA MET A 102 12.04 -14.57 4.18
C MET A 102 12.18 -16.06 4.46
N GLN A 103 11.26 -16.87 3.94
CA GLN A 103 11.31 -18.33 4.09
C GLN A 103 12.52 -18.94 3.38
N GLN A 104 12.84 -18.46 2.16
CA GLN A 104 14.02 -18.90 1.40
C GLN A 104 15.33 -18.55 2.10
N SER A 105 15.38 -17.40 2.76
CA SER A 105 16.55 -16.93 3.52
C SER A 105 16.69 -17.58 4.90
N GLY A 106 15.75 -18.45 5.30
CA GLY A 106 15.75 -19.13 6.60
C GLY A 106 15.11 -18.35 7.75
N HIS A 107 14.56 -17.16 7.51
CA HIS A 107 13.90 -16.29 8.50
C HIS A 107 12.41 -16.64 8.70
N ARG A 108 12.11 -17.93 8.91
CA ARG A 108 10.73 -18.41 9.09
C ARG A 108 10.06 -17.86 10.36
N ASP A 109 10.85 -17.59 11.39
CA ASP A 109 10.41 -17.00 12.65
C ASP A 109 9.80 -15.61 12.47
N VAL A 110 10.36 -14.80 11.57
CA VAL A 110 9.86 -13.46 11.24
C VAL A 110 8.47 -13.54 10.60
N VAL A 111 8.28 -14.47 9.66
CA VAL A 111 6.98 -14.71 8.99
C VAL A 111 5.95 -15.25 9.99
N GLN A 112 6.33 -16.22 10.83
CA GLN A 112 5.42 -16.79 11.84
C GLN A 112 4.96 -15.73 12.84
N ARG A 113 5.86 -14.86 13.31
CA ARG A 113 5.51 -13.73 14.18
C ARG A 113 4.59 -12.74 13.46
N HIS A 114 4.78 -12.53 12.15
CA HIS A 114 3.88 -11.67 11.38
C HIS A 114 2.45 -12.19 11.39
N HIS A 115 2.24 -13.48 11.11
CA HIS A 115 0.91 -14.10 11.11
C HIS A 115 0.25 -14.03 12.49
N GLN A 116 0.98 -14.32 13.57
CA GLN A 116 0.45 -14.20 14.93
C GLN A 116 -0.06 -12.78 15.23
N LEU A 117 0.64 -11.75 14.75
CA LEU A 117 0.25 -10.35 14.94
C LEU A 117 -0.93 -9.92 14.06
N THR A 118 -1.13 -10.52 12.88
CA THR A 118 -2.28 -10.22 12.02
C THR A 118 -3.52 -10.95 12.48
N ASP A 119 -3.40 -12.24 12.78
CA ASP A 119 -4.51 -13.11 13.15
C ASP A 119 -5.07 -12.69 14.52
N GLY A 120 -4.19 -12.34 15.45
CA GLY A 120 -4.59 -11.83 16.76
C GLY A 120 -5.40 -10.52 16.70
N LYS A 121 -5.15 -9.66 15.71
CA LYS A 121 -5.91 -8.41 15.52
C LYS A 121 -7.28 -8.68 14.93
N ASN A 122 -7.36 -9.58 13.94
CA ASN A 122 -8.63 -9.94 13.32
C ASN A 122 -9.57 -10.63 14.33
N LEU A 123 -9.04 -11.54 15.16
CA LEU A 123 -9.81 -12.20 16.22
C LEU A 123 -10.36 -11.23 17.28
N ALA A 124 -9.59 -10.19 17.64
CA ALA A 124 -10.06 -9.19 18.60
C ALA A 124 -11.20 -8.35 18.02
N ILE A 125 -11.10 -7.99 16.74
CA ILE A 125 -12.16 -7.28 16.03
C ILE A 125 -13.40 -8.18 15.98
N GLU A 126 -13.30 -9.40 15.44
CA GLU A 126 -14.45 -10.33 15.35
C GLU A 126 -15.11 -10.60 16.70
N ARG A 127 -14.34 -10.78 17.78
CA ARG A 127 -14.91 -10.91 19.13
C ARG A 127 -15.66 -9.67 19.59
N SER A 128 -15.21 -8.47 19.21
CA SER A 128 -15.91 -7.23 19.52
C SER A 128 -17.25 -7.15 18.79
N TRP A 129 -17.29 -7.49 17.50
CA TRP A 129 -18.54 -7.52 16.73
C TRP A 129 -19.50 -8.60 17.25
N ALA A 130 -18.98 -9.77 17.63
CA ALA A 130 -19.79 -10.85 18.20
C ALA A 130 -20.38 -10.46 19.57
N ALA A 131 -19.60 -9.84 20.45
CA ALA A 131 -20.08 -9.40 21.77
C ALA A 131 -21.12 -8.28 21.69
N GLU A 132 -21.06 -7.42 20.67
CA GLU A 132 -22.05 -6.37 20.41
C GLU A 132 -23.39 -6.98 19.95
N MET A 133 -23.36 -8.05 19.15
CA MET A 133 -24.59 -8.73 18.72
C MET A 133 -25.31 -9.51 19.84
N ASP A 134 -24.57 -10.01 20.84
CA ASP A 134 -25.15 -10.74 21.98
C ASP A 134 -25.88 -9.80 22.98
N GLN A 135 -25.49 -8.52 23.07
CA GLN A 135 -26.14 -7.56 23.98
C GLN A 135 -27.54 -7.13 23.53
N ASP A 136 -27.84 -7.21 22.23
CA ASP A 136 -29.14 -6.80 21.70
C ASP A 136 -30.22 -7.89 21.82
N GLN A 137 -29.84 -9.16 22.02
CA GLN A 137 -30.81 -10.25 22.19
C GLN A 137 -31.53 -10.21 23.55
N ASP A 138 -30.85 -9.83 24.63
CA ASP A 138 -31.46 -9.72 25.96
C ASP A 138 -32.33 -8.46 26.12
N SER A 139 -32.14 -7.46 25.24
CA SER A 139 -32.93 -6.21 25.22
C SER A 139 -34.30 -6.38 24.55
N MET A 140 -34.45 -7.34 23.63
CA MET A 140 -35.73 -7.58 22.92
C MET A 140 -36.75 -8.42 23.71
N VAL A 141 -36.39 -9.05 24.82
CA VAL A 141 -37.29 -9.97 25.55
C VAL A 141 -38.27 -9.25 26.52
N THR A 142 -38.17 -7.93 26.70
CA THR A 142 -39.01 -7.21 27.69
C THR A 142 -40.18 -6.41 27.11
N THR A 143 -40.45 -6.47 25.80
CA THR A 143 -41.56 -5.73 25.17
C THR A 143 -42.65 -6.59 24.55
N GLU A 144 -42.51 -7.93 24.54
CA GLU A 144 -43.48 -8.81 23.88
C GLU A 144 -44.85 -8.87 24.55
N GLU A 145 -44.99 -8.57 25.85
CA GLU A 145 -46.31 -8.61 26.51
C GLU A 145 -47.21 -7.38 26.24
N ASN A 146 -46.70 -6.28 25.68
CA ASN A 146 -47.51 -5.08 25.40
C ASN A 146 -47.85 -4.86 23.91
N VAL A 147 -47.28 -5.63 22.98
CA VAL A 147 -47.45 -5.40 21.54
C VAL A 147 -48.54 -6.30 20.92
N SER A 148 -48.93 -7.40 21.58
CA SER A 148 -49.97 -8.30 21.05
C SER A 148 -51.36 -7.68 20.94
N HIS A 149 -51.69 -6.60 21.67
CA HIS A 149 -53.03 -6.01 21.60
C HIS A 149 -53.19 -4.94 20.50
N VAL A 150 -52.10 -4.35 20.00
CA VAL A 150 -52.16 -3.30 18.95
C VAL A 150 -52.07 -3.89 17.53
N MET A 151 -51.61 -5.14 17.39
CA MET A 151 -51.31 -5.79 16.10
C MET A 151 -52.51 -6.47 15.40
N GLU A 152 -53.71 -6.47 15.97
CA GLU A 152 -54.90 -7.06 15.32
C GLU A 152 -55.72 -6.03 14.52
N GLU A 153 -55.63 -4.73 14.81
CA GLU A 153 -56.39 -3.70 14.10
C GLU A 153 -55.69 -3.16 12.83
N GLU A 154 -54.35 -3.24 12.72
CA GLU A 154 -53.60 -2.77 11.53
C GLU A 154 -53.42 -3.84 10.41
N LYS A 155 -53.82 -5.10 10.65
CA LYS A 155 -53.64 -6.17 9.66
C LYS A 155 -54.55 -6.05 8.42
N SER A 156 -55.68 -5.33 8.52
CA SER A 156 -56.58 -5.13 7.38
C SER A 156 -56.04 -4.15 6.34
N ASP A 157 -55.36 -3.09 6.78
CA ASP A 157 -54.93 -2.00 5.89
C ASP A 157 -53.60 -2.33 5.18
N ILE A 158 -52.72 -3.11 5.81
CA ILE A 158 -51.45 -3.55 5.20
C ILE A 158 -51.70 -4.53 4.03
N LYS A 159 -52.80 -5.30 4.06
CA LYS A 159 -53.11 -6.26 3.00
C LYS A 159 -53.46 -5.56 1.67
N LEU A 160 -54.09 -4.38 1.74
CA LEU A 160 -54.44 -3.60 0.54
C LEU A 160 -53.21 -2.94 -0.12
N ILE A 161 -52.18 -2.57 0.66
CA ILE A 161 -50.94 -1.96 0.15
C ILE A 161 -50.01 -3.00 -0.47
N LYS A 162 -50.04 -4.24 0.03
CA LYS A 162 -49.19 -5.33 -0.47
C LYS A 162 -49.51 -5.74 -1.91
N ASP A 163 -50.80 -5.83 -2.23
CA ASP A 163 -51.25 -6.26 -3.56
C ASP A 163 -51.00 -5.16 -4.64
N GLY A 164 -51.05 -3.87 -4.26
CA GLY A 164 -50.75 -2.76 -5.17
C GLY A 164 -49.24 -2.55 -5.44
N THR A 165 -48.39 -2.82 -4.45
CA THR A 165 -46.93 -2.64 -4.59
C THR A 165 -46.26 -3.79 -5.34
N GLU A 166 -46.80 -5.01 -5.27
CA GLU A 166 -46.24 -6.16 -5.99
C GLU A 166 -46.38 -6.03 -7.52
N ALA A 167 -47.45 -5.40 -8.01
CA ALA A 167 -47.63 -5.11 -9.43
C ALA A 167 -46.63 -4.05 -9.94
N LEU A 168 -46.44 -2.97 -9.17
CA LEU A 168 -45.50 -1.89 -9.50
C LEU A 168 -44.03 -2.33 -9.47
N ILE A 169 -43.67 -3.29 -8.61
CA ILE A 169 -42.32 -3.83 -8.55
C ILE A 169 -42.03 -4.76 -9.74
N LYS A 170 -43.02 -5.54 -10.19
CA LYS A 170 -42.84 -6.44 -11.35
C LYS A 170 -42.57 -5.67 -12.63
N ASP A 171 -43.32 -4.60 -12.91
CA ASP A 171 -43.12 -3.79 -14.11
C ASP A 171 -41.75 -3.10 -14.13
N ARG A 172 -41.28 -2.61 -12.98
CA ARG A 172 -39.96 -1.97 -12.86
C ARG A 172 -38.80 -2.96 -13.01
N VAL A 173 -38.93 -4.17 -12.48
CA VAL A 173 -37.92 -5.23 -12.61
C VAL A 173 -37.81 -5.73 -14.05
N GLU A 174 -38.91 -5.76 -14.81
CA GLU A 174 -38.91 -6.13 -16.23
C GLU A 174 -38.18 -5.07 -17.08
N GLU A 175 -38.36 -3.78 -16.76
CA GLU A 175 -37.69 -2.66 -17.44
C GLU A 175 -36.18 -2.62 -17.15
N GLU A 176 -35.79 -2.86 -15.89
CA GLU A 176 -34.37 -2.93 -15.47
C GLU A 176 -33.65 -4.14 -16.09
N LYS A 177 -34.32 -5.30 -16.24
CA LYS A 177 -33.73 -6.45 -16.95
C LYS A 177 -33.49 -6.17 -18.43
N ASN A 178 -34.42 -5.49 -19.10
CA ASN A 178 -34.28 -5.17 -20.52
C ASN A 178 -33.19 -4.13 -20.81
N THR A 179 -32.91 -3.22 -19.86
CA THR A 179 -31.79 -2.28 -19.99
C THR A 179 -30.44 -2.96 -19.75
N LEU A 180 -30.35 -3.86 -18.76
CA LEU A 180 -29.14 -4.62 -18.47
C LEU A 180 -28.71 -5.50 -19.66
N ILE A 181 -29.66 -6.19 -20.31
CA ILE A 181 -29.37 -7.03 -21.49
C ILE A 181 -28.75 -6.18 -22.62
N LYS A 182 -29.28 -4.98 -22.87
CA LYS A 182 -28.74 -4.07 -23.91
C LYS A 182 -27.36 -3.52 -23.57
N GLU A 183 -27.01 -3.39 -22.30
CA GLU A 183 -25.64 -3.00 -21.89
C GLU A 183 -24.66 -4.14 -22.09
N THR A 184 -25.03 -5.38 -21.73
CA THR A 184 -24.17 -6.56 -21.92
C THR A 184 -23.83 -6.84 -23.39
N GLU A 185 -24.78 -6.66 -24.31
CA GLU A 185 -24.52 -6.80 -25.75
C GLU A 185 -23.57 -5.72 -26.31
N LYS A 186 -23.60 -4.52 -25.74
CA LYS A 186 -22.68 -3.43 -26.12
C LYS A 186 -21.26 -3.69 -25.62
N GLU A 187 -21.11 -4.23 -24.41
CA GLU A 187 -19.80 -4.58 -23.84
C GLU A 187 -19.14 -5.74 -24.59
N GLU A 188 -19.90 -6.78 -24.95
CA GLU A 188 -19.36 -7.92 -25.71
C GLU A 188 -18.85 -7.49 -27.10
N LYS A 189 -19.57 -6.56 -27.76
CA LYS A 189 -19.16 -5.98 -29.05
C LYS A 189 -17.89 -5.13 -28.92
N LEU A 190 -17.70 -4.44 -27.80
CA LEU A 190 -16.49 -3.68 -27.48
C LEU A 190 -15.29 -4.59 -27.23
N HIS A 191 -15.46 -5.68 -26.46
CA HIS A 191 -14.41 -6.65 -26.21
C HIS A 191 -13.89 -7.29 -27.50
N LYS A 192 -14.79 -7.70 -28.41
CA LYS A 192 -14.41 -8.27 -29.71
C LYS A 192 -13.66 -7.28 -30.61
N SER A 193 -13.95 -5.99 -30.50
CA SER A 193 -13.24 -4.94 -31.24
C SER A 193 -11.85 -4.62 -30.67
N ILE A 194 -11.66 -4.75 -29.35
CA ILE A 194 -10.36 -4.52 -28.71
C ILE A 194 -9.41 -5.70 -28.96
N GLU A 195 -9.93 -6.93 -28.95
CA GLU A 195 -9.15 -8.14 -29.21
C GLU A 195 -8.56 -8.16 -30.62
N THR A 196 -9.35 -7.78 -31.62
CA THR A 196 -8.90 -7.68 -33.03
C THR A 196 -7.80 -6.61 -33.22
N GLN A 197 -7.85 -5.48 -32.52
CA GLN A 197 -6.77 -4.47 -32.57
C GLN A 197 -5.48 -4.92 -31.87
N LYS A 198 -5.59 -5.77 -30.84
CA LYS A 198 -4.43 -6.28 -30.11
C LYS A 198 -3.64 -7.28 -30.95
N GLU A 199 -4.33 -8.14 -31.71
CA GLU A 199 -3.68 -9.08 -32.63
C GLU A 199 -2.95 -8.38 -33.79
N GLU A 200 -3.55 -7.35 -34.38
CA GLU A 200 -2.93 -6.58 -35.47
C GLU A 200 -1.64 -5.86 -35.01
N LYS A 201 -1.64 -5.33 -33.78
CA LYS A 201 -0.45 -4.70 -33.19
C LYS A 201 0.65 -5.71 -32.85
N LEU A 202 0.29 -6.93 -32.47
CA LEU A 202 1.23 -8.03 -32.20
C LEU A 202 1.92 -8.51 -33.48
N HIS A 203 1.18 -8.62 -34.59
CA HIS A 203 1.76 -8.98 -35.89
C HIS A 203 2.69 -7.92 -36.47
N LYS A 204 2.49 -6.63 -36.14
CA LYS A 204 3.41 -5.56 -36.54
C LYS A 204 4.70 -5.56 -35.72
N SER A 205 4.62 -5.89 -34.42
CA SER A 205 5.79 -5.91 -33.52
C SER A 205 6.76 -7.06 -33.79
N ILE A 206 6.31 -8.18 -34.37
CA ILE A 206 7.15 -9.35 -34.65
C ILE A 206 8.03 -9.17 -35.92
N LYS A 207 7.77 -8.16 -36.77
CA LYS A 207 8.58 -7.89 -37.97
C LYS A 207 9.75 -6.91 -37.77
N GLU A 208 9.88 -6.27 -36.60
CA GLU A 208 10.99 -5.34 -36.31
C GLU A 208 12.25 -5.89 -35.58
N PRO A 209 12.32 -7.11 -35.02
CA PRO A 209 13.49 -7.51 -34.23
C PRO A 209 14.77 -7.76 -35.07
N GLU A 210 14.68 -7.93 -36.39
CA GLU A 210 15.87 -8.18 -37.23
C GLU A 210 16.72 -6.93 -37.50
N LYS A 211 16.20 -5.72 -37.26
CA LYS A 211 16.98 -4.48 -37.46
C LYS A 211 17.72 -4.01 -36.21
N GLU A 212 17.27 -4.38 -35.01
CA GLU A 212 17.88 -3.94 -33.76
C GLU A 212 19.10 -4.78 -33.36
N GLU A 213 19.14 -6.07 -33.70
CA GLU A 213 20.29 -6.93 -33.38
C GLU A 213 21.57 -6.49 -34.13
N LYS A 214 21.42 -5.92 -35.33
CA LYS A 214 22.54 -5.37 -36.11
C LYS A 214 23.11 -4.07 -35.50
N LEU A 215 22.30 -3.31 -34.77
CA LEU A 215 22.69 -2.05 -34.15
C LEU A 215 23.46 -2.27 -32.83
N HIS A 216 23.06 -3.27 -32.04
CA HIS A 216 23.77 -3.62 -30.80
C HIS A 216 25.18 -4.19 -31.02
N LYS A 217 25.46 -4.78 -32.19
CA LYS A 217 26.81 -5.23 -32.55
C LYS A 217 27.75 -4.06 -32.85
N SER A 218 27.23 -3.01 -33.51
CA SER A 218 28.03 -1.83 -33.89
C SER A 218 28.42 -0.96 -32.69
N ILE A 219 27.58 -0.85 -31.65
CA ILE A 219 27.86 -0.02 -30.47
C ILE A 219 28.90 -0.66 -29.55
N LYS A 220 28.98 -2.00 -29.50
CA LYS A 220 30.00 -2.71 -28.70
C LYS A 220 31.42 -2.54 -29.26
N GLU A 221 31.54 -2.31 -30.57
CA GLU A 221 32.85 -2.17 -31.23
C GLU A 221 33.44 -0.77 -30.99
N THR A 222 32.62 0.28 -31.00
CA THR A 222 33.06 1.66 -30.73
C THR A 222 33.47 1.90 -29.27
N GLN A 223 32.81 1.28 -28.30
CA GLN A 223 33.20 1.39 -26.89
C GLN A 223 34.52 0.69 -26.56
N LYS A 224 34.95 -0.27 -27.38
CA LYS A 224 36.22 -0.97 -27.20
C LYS A 224 37.40 -0.10 -27.67
N GLU A 225 37.22 0.71 -28.71
CA GLU A 225 38.26 1.60 -29.23
C GLU A 225 38.50 2.82 -28.31
N GLU A 226 37.45 3.41 -27.74
CA GLU A 226 37.60 4.54 -26.81
C GLU A 226 38.36 4.15 -25.52
N ASN A 227 38.13 2.93 -25.01
CA ASN A 227 38.85 2.44 -23.83
C ASN A 227 40.35 2.21 -24.09
N LEU A 228 40.73 1.73 -25.28
CA LEU A 228 42.15 1.60 -25.65
C LEU A 228 42.85 2.96 -25.71
N HIS A 229 42.15 4.00 -26.19
CA HIS A 229 42.72 5.34 -26.29
C HIS A 229 42.96 5.99 -24.91
N ILE A 230 42.08 5.73 -23.95
CA ILE A 230 42.23 6.21 -22.57
C ILE A 230 43.42 5.54 -21.88
N GLU A 231 43.59 4.22 -22.03
CA GLU A 231 44.73 3.50 -21.43
C GLU A 231 46.07 4.02 -21.97
N GLU A 232 46.17 4.27 -23.27
CA GLU A 232 47.41 4.78 -23.88
C GLU A 232 47.77 6.19 -23.40
N ALA A 233 46.76 7.06 -23.19
CA ALA A 233 46.96 8.41 -22.67
C ALA A 233 47.44 8.41 -21.20
N VAL A 234 46.95 7.47 -20.39
CA VAL A 234 47.38 7.32 -18.98
C VAL A 234 48.85 6.88 -18.89
N ILE A 235 49.28 5.96 -19.77
CA ILE A 235 50.68 5.49 -19.80
C ILE A 235 51.65 6.63 -20.14
N ARG A 236 51.31 7.50 -21.11
CA ARG A 236 52.16 8.66 -21.46
C ARG A 236 52.31 9.64 -20.30
N ASN A 237 51.22 9.94 -19.60
CA ASN A 237 51.27 10.89 -18.47
C ASN A 237 52.07 10.35 -17.27
N LEU A 238 51.99 9.05 -16.99
CA LEU A 238 52.79 8.42 -15.93
C LEU A 238 54.30 8.42 -16.26
N SER A 239 54.66 8.32 -17.54
CA SER A 239 56.06 8.38 -17.97
C SER A 239 56.67 9.77 -17.80
N VAL A 240 55.88 10.84 -17.94
CA VAL A 240 56.36 12.23 -17.81
C VAL A 240 56.58 12.62 -16.34
N GLN A 241 55.85 12.05 -15.40
CA GLN A 241 56.02 12.36 -13.97
C GLN A 241 57.24 11.69 -13.31
N SER A 242 57.88 10.71 -13.95
CA SER A 242 59.06 10.03 -13.37
C SER A 242 60.40 10.76 -13.58
N SER A 243 60.45 11.82 -14.40
CA SER A 243 61.70 12.55 -14.68
C SER A 243 61.93 13.83 -13.87
N GLU A 244 60.97 14.27 -13.06
CA GLU A 244 61.08 15.52 -12.29
C GLU A 244 60.91 15.30 -10.78
N SER A 245 61.97 14.88 -10.08
CA SER A 245 62.15 15.26 -8.67
C SER A 245 63.59 15.05 -8.20
N SER A 246 64.43 16.02 -8.56
CA SER A 246 65.75 16.22 -7.96
C SER A 246 65.65 17.24 -6.82
N THR A 247 66.08 16.81 -5.63
CA THR A 247 66.64 17.60 -4.52
C THR A 247 65.70 18.46 -3.66
N LYS A 248 65.29 17.92 -2.50
CA LYS A 248 65.46 18.50 -1.13
C LYS A 248 64.83 17.61 -0.05
N PRO A 249 65.41 17.53 1.17
CA PRO A 249 64.88 16.69 2.24
C PRO A 249 63.86 17.47 3.07
N PHE A 250 62.57 17.12 2.96
CA PHE A 250 61.54 17.66 3.85
C PHE A 250 60.98 16.57 4.74
N ARG A 251 61.31 16.69 6.02
CA ARG A 251 60.87 15.89 7.14
C ARG A 251 59.39 16.16 7.40
N SER A 252 58.50 15.24 7.03
CA SER A 252 57.11 15.29 7.47
C SER A 252 56.47 13.91 7.50
N LYS A 253 55.63 13.72 8.50
CA LYS A 253 55.11 12.46 9.01
C LYS A 253 54.28 11.73 7.94
N GLN A 254 54.78 10.57 7.54
CA GLN A 254 54.15 9.64 6.62
C GLN A 254 52.89 9.04 7.28
N LYS A 255 51.70 9.58 6.97
CA LYS A 255 50.44 8.87 7.18
C LYS A 255 50.24 7.94 5.99
N GLN A 256 50.34 6.64 6.22
CA GLN A 256 49.98 5.61 5.24
C GLN A 256 48.48 5.71 4.96
N ILE A 257 48.11 6.10 3.74
CA ILE A 257 46.74 5.98 3.23
C ILE A 257 46.70 4.62 2.54
N ILE A 258 46.07 3.64 3.19
CA ILE A 258 45.81 2.32 2.62
C ILE A 258 44.58 2.46 1.71
N ILE A 259 44.80 2.46 0.39
CA ILE A 259 43.72 2.43 -0.60
C ILE A 259 43.41 0.96 -0.88
N THR A 260 42.43 0.38 -0.19
CA THR A 260 41.91 -0.95 -0.54
C THR A 260 40.95 -0.84 -1.72
N LYS A 261 41.39 -1.21 -2.93
CA LYS A 261 40.51 -1.42 -4.09
C LYS A 261 39.69 -2.70 -3.86
N LYS A 262 38.40 -2.56 -3.61
CA LYS A 262 37.45 -3.68 -3.49
C LYS A 262 36.94 -4.03 -4.89
N ILE A 263 37.51 -5.06 -5.52
CA ILE A 263 37.04 -5.59 -6.80
C ILE A 263 35.75 -6.37 -6.52
N LYS A 264 34.61 -5.86 -7.03
CA LYS A 264 33.31 -6.52 -6.94
C LYS A 264 33.21 -7.48 -8.13
N SER A 265 33.43 -8.76 -7.89
CA SER A 265 33.22 -9.81 -8.88
C SER A 265 31.72 -9.98 -9.13
N PHE A 266 31.29 -9.74 -10.36
CA PHE A 266 29.95 -10.03 -10.85
C PHE A 266 29.96 -11.45 -11.45
N SER A 267 29.21 -12.39 -10.87
CA SER A 267 28.92 -13.68 -11.50
C SER A 267 27.62 -13.55 -12.30
N TRP A 268 27.67 -14.00 -13.55
CA TRP A 268 26.52 -14.11 -14.45
C TRP A 268 25.66 -15.33 -14.11
#